data_AF-A0A238UKP0-F1
#
_entry.id   AF-A0A238UKP0-F1
#
_cell.length_a   1.000
_cell.length_b   1.000
_cell.length_c   1.000
_cell.angle_alpha   90.00
_cell.angle_beta   90.00
_cell.angle_gamma   90.00
#
_symmetry.space_group_name_H-M   'P 1'
#
loop_
_entity.id
_entity.type
_entity.pdbx_description
1 polymer ?
#
loop_
_entity_poly.entity_id
_entity_poly.type
_entity_poly.pdbx_seq_one_letter_code
_entity_poly.pdbx_strand_id
1 'polypeptide(L)'
;MDFNVIQITKINSIDFVFSDKTNITFPVAPLVSATTYQNQNVKTLKICSTLYINSQDSQNPVVGTLTENGDTVEIYFDYDWDESTPDTYDVWYVEADYTSDTIGNIKFVTSYLRNIDPITSRGTTTGVNG
;
A
#
# COMPACT_ATOMS: atom_id res chain seq x y z
N MET A 1 -2.23 -18.05 -7.76
CA MET A 1 -2.22 -16.58 -7.72
C MET A 1 -0.78 -16.12 -7.77
N ASP A 2 -0.52 -15.01 -8.45
CA ASP A 2 0.80 -14.39 -8.49
C ASP A 2 0.65 -12.88 -8.31
N PHE A 3 1.59 -12.29 -7.59
CA PHE A 3 1.61 -10.88 -7.26
C PHE A 3 3.03 -10.35 -7.45
N ASN A 4 3.16 -9.30 -8.25
CA ASN A 4 4.44 -8.70 -8.55
C ASN A 4 4.39 -7.18 -8.39
N VAL A 5 5.28 -6.64 -7.57
CA VAL A 5 5.50 -5.19 -7.47
C VAL A 5 6.40 -4.77 -8.62
N ILE A 6 5.86 -3.94 -9.52
CA ILE A 6 6.57 -3.44 -10.70
C ILE A 6 7.49 -2.29 -10.31
N GLN A 7 6.97 -1.35 -9.51
CA GLN A 7 7.74 -0.21 -9.03
C GLN A 7 7.14 0.38 -7.76
N ILE A 8 8.03 0.97 -6.96
CA ILE A 8 7.73 1.86 -5.84
C ILE A 8 8.68 3.05 -6.00
N THR A 9 8.14 4.22 -6.33
CA THR A 9 8.93 5.39 -6.72
C THR A 9 8.39 6.64 -6.05
N LYS A 10 9.25 7.40 -5.37
CA LYS A 10 8.92 8.77 -4.93
C LYS A 10 8.82 9.68 -6.16
N ILE A 11 7.67 10.31 -6.35
CA ILE A 11 7.37 11.11 -7.56
C ILE A 11 7.49 12.62 -7.36
N ASN A 12 7.53 13.10 -6.11
CA ASN A 12 7.77 14.51 -5.82
C ASN A 12 9.26 14.78 -5.55
N SER A 13 9.77 15.90 -6.08
CA SER A 13 11.11 16.41 -5.77
C SER A 13 11.10 17.56 -4.75
N ILE A 14 9.92 18.15 -4.52
CA ILE A 14 9.66 19.22 -3.55
C ILE A 14 8.66 18.67 -2.53
N ASP A 15 8.81 19.07 -1.27
CA ASP A 15 7.89 18.71 -0.20
C ASP A 15 6.45 18.99 -0.61
N PHE A 16 5.61 17.95 -0.54
CA PHE A 16 4.19 18.10 -0.80
C PHE A 16 3.49 18.57 0.48
N VAL A 17 2.65 19.59 0.35
CA VAL A 17 1.84 20.10 1.47
C VAL A 17 0.40 20.20 1.01
N PHE A 18 -0.49 19.57 1.78
CA PHE A 18 -1.92 19.76 1.55
C PHE A 18 -2.33 21.20 1.86
N SER A 19 -3.08 21.81 0.94
CA SER A 19 -3.56 23.18 1.11
C SER A 19 -4.58 23.33 2.22
N ASP A 20 -5.37 22.29 2.49
CA ASP A 20 -6.33 22.23 3.60
C ASP A 20 -5.91 21.17 4.61
N LYS A 21 -5.09 21.56 5.59
CA LYS A 21 -4.64 20.66 6.67
C LYS A 21 -5.75 20.34 7.69
N THR A 22 -6.84 21.12 7.70
CA THR A 22 -7.87 21.03 8.77
C THR A 22 -8.93 19.98 8.52
N ASN A 23 -9.19 19.64 7.25
CA ASN A 23 -10.22 18.68 6.86
C ASN A 23 -9.64 17.34 6.37
N ILE A 24 -8.37 17.05 6.70
CA ILE A 24 -7.72 15.79 6.32
C ILE A 24 -7.81 14.81 7.48
N THR A 25 -8.36 13.63 7.18
CA THR A 25 -8.28 12.48 8.07
C THR A 25 -6.95 11.77 7.85
N PHE A 26 -6.21 11.58 8.94
CA PHE A 26 -4.94 10.86 8.94
C PHE A 26 -5.10 9.41 9.42
N PRO A 27 -4.32 8.46 8.87
CA PRO A 27 -3.44 8.61 7.71
C PRO A 27 -4.24 8.85 6.41
N VAL A 28 -3.64 9.54 5.44
CA VAL A 28 -4.31 9.81 4.15
C VAL A 28 -4.49 8.50 3.39
N ALA A 29 -5.73 8.19 3.02
CA ALA A 29 -6.03 6.96 2.29
C ALA A 29 -5.29 6.93 0.93
N PRO A 30 -4.78 5.75 0.51
CA PRO A 30 -4.19 5.59 -0.83
C PRO A 30 -5.19 5.98 -1.92
N LEU A 31 -4.71 6.67 -2.95
CA LEU A 31 -5.49 6.88 -4.17
C LEU A 31 -5.19 5.76 -5.14
N VAL A 32 -6.17 4.88 -5.39
CA VAL A 32 -5.96 3.67 -6.18
C VAL A 32 -6.80 3.69 -7.44
N SER A 33 -6.18 3.26 -8.52
CA SER A 33 -6.84 2.92 -9.78
C SER A 33 -6.42 1.52 -10.19
N ALA A 34 -7.34 0.80 -10.82
CA ALA A 34 -7.08 -0.55 -11.27
C ALA A 34 -7.71 -0.79 -12.63
N THR A 35 -7.03 -1.58 -13.45
CA THR A 35 -7.52 -1.99 -14.78
C THR A 35 -7.07 -3.40 -15.09
N THR A 36 -7.85 -4.11 -15.90
CA THR A 36 -7.46 -5.44 -16.38
C THR A 36 -6.87 -5.36 -17.77
N TYR A 37 -5.82 -6.14 -18.01
CA TYR A 37 -5.16 -6.23 -19.31
C TYR A 37 -4.73 -7.67 -19.59
N GLN A 38 -4.34 -7.96 -20.83
CA GLN A 38 -3.82 -9.28 -21.23
C GLN A 38 -2.31 -9.20 -21.36
N ASN A 39 -1.59 -9.98 -20.56
CA ASN A 39 -0.13 -10.12 -20.63
C ASN A 39 0.23 -11.53 -21.09
N GLN A 40 0.73 -11.69 -22.32
CA GLN A 40 1.10 -13.01 -22.87
C GLN A 40 -0.02 -14.08 -22.72
N ASN A 41 -1.29 -13.67 -22.93
CA ASN A 41 -2.52 -14.47 -22.74
C ASN A 41 -2.93 -14.75 -21.28
N VAL A 42 -2.27 -14.12 -20.30
CA VAL A 42 -2.68 -14.14 -18.89
C VAL A 42 -3.45 -12.86 -18.58
N LYS A 43 -4.72 -12.99 -18.17
CA LYS A 43 -5.51 -11.86 -17.70
C LYS A 43 -4.91 -11.36 -16.38
N THR A 44 -4.51 -10.11 -16.36
CA THR A 44 -3.76 -9.49 -15.26
C THR A 44 -4.50 -8.26 -14.79
N LEU A 45 -4.60 -8.08 -13.47
CA LEU A 45 -5.08 -6.86 -12.83
C LEU A 45 -3.87 -5.98 -12.53
N LYS A 46 -3.79 -4.81 -13.19
CA LYS A 46 -2.82 -3.78 -12.87
C LYS A 46 -3.43 -2.86 -11.81
N ILE A 47 -2.70 -2.65 -10.73
CA ILE A 47 -3.07 -1.77 -9.62
C ILE A 47 -2.04 -0.64 -9.54
N CYS A 48 -2.50 0.59 -9.66
CA CYS A 48 -1.70 1.80 -9.57
C CYS A 48 -2.16 2.61 -8.37
N SER A 49 -1.26 2.88 -7.42
CA SER A 49 -1.58 3.53 -6.15
C SER A 49 -0.68 4.73 -5.92
N THR A 50 -1.25 5.81 -5.41
CA THR A 50 -0.53 6.99 -4.92
C THR A 50 -0.66 7.04 -3.41
N LEU A 51 0.48 7.06 -2.70
CA LEU A 51 0.56 7.13 -1.25
C LEU A 51 1.11 8.49 -0.82
N TYR A 52 0.61 9.01 0.30
CA TYR A 52 1.09 10.24 0.93
C TYR A 52 1.63 9.87 2.31
N ILE A 53 2.95 9.86 2.44
CA ILE A 53 3.65 9.42 3.65
C ILE A 53 4.43 10.60 4.20
N ASN A 54 4.60 10.67 5.53
CA ASN A 54 5.39 11.72 6.16
C ASN A 54 6.78 11.79 5.51
N SER A 55 7.18 12.96 5.01
CA SER A 55 8.52 13.14 4.42
C SER A 55 9.67 12.98 5.42
N GLN A 56 9.37 13.04 6.73
CA GLN A 56 10.33 12.77 7.80
C GLN A 56 10.47 11.28 8.11
N ASP A 57 9.60 10.43 7.55
CA ASP A 57 9.73 8.99 7.67
C ASP A 57 11.04 8.55 6.98
N SER A 58 11.79 7.71 7.67
CA SER A 58 13.08 7.20 7.18
C SER A 58 12.92 5.98 6.26
N GLN A 59 11.74 5.35 6.26
CA GLN A 59 11.48 4.13 5.52
C GLN A 59 10.59 4.38 4.31
N ASN A 60 10.95 3.74 3.19
CA ASN A 60 10.09 3.71 2.02
C ASN A 60 8.88 2.80 2.30
N PRO A 61 7.71 3.09 1.72
CA PRO A 61 6.59 2.17 1.80
C PRO A 61 6.93 0.84 1.14
N VAL A 62 6.31 -0.22 1.64
CA VAL A 62 6.35 -1.54 1.01
C VAL A 62 4.93 -2.02 0.74
N VAL A 63 4.75 -2.81 -0.32
CA VAL A 63 3.49 -3.55 -0.46
C VAL A 63 3.55 -4.73 0.48
N GLY A 64 2.71 -4.72 1.50
CA GLY A 64 2.68 -5.74 2.55
C GLY A 64 1.98 -7.00 2.07
N THR A 65 0.65 -6.98 2.07
CA THR A 65 -0.17 -8.14 1.71
C THR A 65 -1.14 -7.77 0.60
N LEU A 66 -1.41 -8.73 -0.28
CA LEU A 66 -2.52 -8.68 -1.21
C LEU A 66 -3.39 -9.92 -0.99
N THR A 67 -4.68 -9.72 -0.77
CA THR A 67 -5.66 -10.80 -0.57
C THR A 67 -6.83 -10.68 -1.53
N GLU A 68 -7.33 -11.82 -1.99
CA GLU A 68 -8.54 -11.88 -2.80
C GLU A 68 -9.70 -12.41 -1.95
N ASN A 69 -10.77 -11.61 -1.86
CA ASN A 69 -11.96 -11.88 -1.08
C ASN A 69 -13.20 -11.73 -1.98
N GLY A 70 -13.59 -12.83 -2.64
CA GLY A 70 -14.75 -12.86 -3.53
C GLY A 70 -14.51 -12.05 -4.81
N ASP A 71 -15.22 -10.93 -4.97
CA ASP A 71 -15.07 -10.01 -6.11
C ASP A 71 -14.18 -8.79 -5.78
N THR A 72 -13.51 -8.83 -4.63
CA THR A 72 -12.66 -7.73 -4.14
C THR A 72 -11.23 -8.20 -3.96
N VAL A 73 -10.27 -7.42 -4.47
CA VAL A 73 -8.86 -7.53 -4.11
C VAL A 73 -8.52 -6.46 -3.08
N GLU A 74 -7.93 -6.87 -1.97
CA GLU A 74 -7.46 -5.99 -0.91
C GLU A 74 -5.93 -5.88 -0.98
N ILE A 75 -5.41 -4.66 -0.97
CA ILE A 75 -3.97 -4.38 -0.98
C ILE A 75 -3.58 -3.52 0.22
N TYR A 76 -2.53 -3.93 0.92
CA TYR A 76 -2.01 -3.24 2.10
C TYR A 76 -0.65 -2.63 1.78
N PHE A 77 -0.52 -1.33 2.03
CA PHE A 77 0.73 -0.60 1.96
C PHE A 77 1.22 -0.38 3.38
N ASP A 78 2.37 -0.96 3.70
CA ASP A 78 2.97 -0.88 5.02
C ASP A 78 3.95 0.28 5.08
N TYR A 79 3.92 1.02 6.18
CA TYR A 79 4.81 2.14 6.47
C TYR A 79 5.02 2.30 7.98
N ASP A 80 6.03 3.05 8.41
CA ASP A 80 6.40 3.24 9.82
C ASP A 80 6.01 4.65 10.29
N TRP A 81 4.87 4.78 10.99
CA TRP A 81 4.36 6.09 11.39
C TRP A 81 5.04 6.60 12.67
N ASP A 82 5.69 7.76 12.62
CA ASP A 82 6.40 8.40 13.74
C ASP A 82 5.50 9.10 14.81
N GLU A 83 4.23 8.69 14.89
CA GLU A 83 3.16 9.19 15.77
C GLU A 83 2.81 10.70 15.65
N SER A 84 3.42 11.44 14.73
CA SER A 84 3.18 12.87 14.53
C SER A 84 2.30 13.17 13.31
N THR A 85 1.47 14.22 13.38
CA THR A 85 0.77 14.72 12.19
C THR A 85 1.79 15.33 11.24
N PRO A 86 1.94 14.82 10.00
CA PRO A 86 2.99 15.30 9.12
C PRO A 86 2.71 16.71 8.58
N ASP A 87 3.74 17.56 8.59
CA ASP A 87 3.67 18.88 7.97
C ASP A 87 3.88 18.86 6.46
N THR A 88 4.66 17.88 6.00
CA THR A 88 5.14 17.69 4.63
C THR A 88 5.12 16.21 4.29
N TYR A 89 4.86 15.89 3.02
CA TYR A 89 4.68 14.53 2.54
C TYR A 89 5.61 14.21 1.38
N ASP A 90 6.07 12.97 1.39
CA ASP A 90 6.55 12.29 0.20
C ASP A 90 5.39 11.58 -0.49
N VAL A 91 5.31 11.79 -1.79
CA VAL A 91 4.28 11.21 -2.66
C VAL A 91 4.92 10.03 -3.38
N TRP A 92 4.38 8.84 -3.13
CA TRP A 92 4.88 7.59 -3.69
C TRP A 92 3.91 7.05 -4.72
N TYR A 93 4.45 6.66 -5.88
CA TYR A 93 3.73 5.88 -6.88
C TYR A 93 4.10 4.41 -6.74
N VAL A 94 3.09 3.56 -6.60
CA VAL A 94 3.22 2.11 -6.53
C VAL A 94 2.46 1.49 -7.69
N GLU A 95 3.13 0.63 -8.44
CA GLU A 95 2.52 -0.16 -9.51
C GLU A 95 2.73 -1.64 -9.21
N ALA A 96 1.65 -2.40 -9.26
CA ALA A 96 1.70 -3.83 -9.08
C ALA A 96 0.76 -4.56 -10.04
N ASP A 97 1.16 -5.77 -10.39
CA ASP A 97 0.37 -6.69 -11.20
C ASP A 97 -0.07 -7.88 -10.34
N TYR A 98 -1.34 -8.27 -10.50
CA TYR A 98 -1.94 -9.39 -9.79
C TYR A 98 -2.64 -10.33 -10.79
N THR A 99 -2.45 -11.63 -10.59
CA THR A 99 -3.11 -12.68 -11.36
C THR A 99 -3.69 -13.75 -10.44
N SER A 100 -4.85 -14.29 -10.82
CA SER A 100 -5.48 -15.43 -10.16
C SER A 100 -6.40 -16.15 -11.14
N ASP A 101 -6.77 -17.39 -10.81
CA ASP A 101 -7.71 -18.17 -11.63
C ASP A 101 -9.11 -17.52 -11.69
N THR A 102 -9.41 -16.69 -10.69
CA THR A 102 -10.68 -15.99 -10.48
C THR A 102 -10.60 -14.50 -10.80
N ILE A 103 -9.49 -14.01 -11.38
CA ILE A 103 -9.28 -12.59 -11.70
C ILE A 103 -10.38 -12.00 -12.58
N GLY A 104 -11.06 -12.84 -13.36
CA GLY A 104 -12.20 -12.45 -14.18
C GLY A 104 -13.43 -12.00 -13.40
N ASN A 105 -13.51 -12.35 -12.11
CA ASN A 105 -14.64 -12.06 -11.23
C ASN A 105 -14.41 -10.79 -10.38
N ILE A 106 -13.19 -10.25 -10.36
CA ILE A 106 -12.85 -9.07 -9.56
C ILE A 106 -13.53 -7.83 -10.13
N LYS A 107 -14.21 -7.10 -9.24
CA LYS A 107 -14.94 -5.86 -9.49
C LYS A 107 -14.40 -4.69 -8.69
N PHE A 108 -13.77 -4.97 -7.54
CA PHE A 108 -13.33 -3.95 -6.61
C PHE A 108 -11.87 -4.15 -6.22
N VAL A 109 -11.18 -3.04 -6.01
CA VAL A 109 -9.88 -3.00 -5.35
C VAL A 109 -10.01 -2.08 -4.15
N THR A 110 -9.75 -2.63 -2.97
CA THR A 110 -9.73 -1.87 -1.71
C THR A 110 -8.29 -1.76 -1.24
N SER A 111 -7.89 -0.55 -0.86
CA SER A 111 -6.52 -0.27 -0.45
C SER A 111 -6.47 0.25 0.96
N TYR A 112 -5.45 -0.20 1.69
CA TYR A 112 -5.21 0.20 3.07
C TYR A 112 -3.79 0.73 3.21
N LEU A 113 -3.63 1.81 3.97
CA LEU A 113 -2.34 2.27 4.46
C LEU A 113 -2.21 1.80 5.92
N ARG A 114 -1.32 0.83 6.16
CA ARG A 114 -1.17 0.14 7.44
C ARG A 114 0.12 0.58 8.12
N ASN A 115 0.00 1.15 9.30
CA ASN A 115 1.15 1.42 10.14
C ASN A 115 1.69 0.09 10.69
N ILE A 116 2.97 -0.19 10.43
CA ILE A 116 3.68 -1.38 10.91
C ILE A 116 4.69 -1.03 12.00
N ASP A 117 4.37 -0.11 12.92
CA ASP A 117 5.23 0.23 14.06
C ASP A 117 5.78 -1.05 14.76
N PRO A 118 7.09 -1.33 14.64
CA PRO A 118 7.73 -2.44 15.33
C PRO A 118 8.28 -2.03 16.70
N ILE A 119 8.44 -0.73 17.00
CA ILE A 119 9.12 -0.22 18.20
C ILE A 119 8.29 -0.52 19.46
N THR A 120 6.96 -0.49 19.36
CA THR A 120 6.07 -0.91 20.47
C THR A 120 5.69 -2.40 20.42
N SER A 121 6.06 -3.11 19.35
CA SER A 121 5.73 -4.53 19.17
C SER A 121 6.53 -5.41 20.12
N ARG A 122 5.88 -5.89 21.19
CA ARG A 122 6.44 -6.83 22.16
C ARG A 122 6.03 -8.26 21.81
N GLY A 123 7.01 -9.12 21.56
CA GLY A 123 6.82 -10.57 21.38
C GLY A 123 7.20 -11.37 22.64
N THR A 124 6.58 -12.53 22.83
CA THR A 124 6.95 -13.50 23.87
C THR A 124 7.56 -14.73 23.20
N THR A 125 8.79 -15.08 23.58
CA THR A 125 9.39 -16.37 23.23
C THR A 125 9.14 -17.35 24.38
N THR A 126 8.46 -18.45 24.10
CA THR A 126 8.26 -19.56 25.05
C THR A 126 9.00 -20.79 24.53
N GLY A 127 9.84 -21.39 25.38
CA GLY A 127 10.48 -22.66 25.09
C GLY A 127 9.51 -23.83 25.28
N VAL A 128 9.50 -24.76 24.35
CA VAL A 128 8.80 -26.04 24.51
C VAL A 128 9.78 -27.01 25.16
N ASN A 129 9.62 -27.28 26.46
CA ASN A 129 10.33 -28.39 27.10
C ASN A 129 9.66 -29.70 26.68
N GLY A 130 10.47 -30.64 26.21
CA GLY A 130 10.05 -31.98 25.77
C GLY A 130 9.66 -32.93 26.89
#